data_AF-A0A5R8YNE0-F1
#
_entry.id   AF-A0A5R8YNE0-F1
#
_cell.length_a   1.000
_cell.length_b   1.000
_cell.length_c   1.000
_cell.angle_alpha   90.00
_cell.angle_beta   90.00
_cell.angle_gamma   90.00
#
_symmetry.space_group_name_H-M   'P 1'
#
loop_
_entity.id
_entity.type
_entity.pdbx_description
1 polymer ?
#
loop_
_entity_poly.entity_id
_entity_poly.type
_entity_poly.pdbx_seq_one_letter_code
_entity_poly.pdbx_strand_id
1 'polypeptide(L)' 'MKKLVPDPPRFIPAAYLTQAQLDAERASLATCLVDLLDLHASAEPGPNRDTLLLASTYLAELCSALNRYQPGGDS' A
#
# COMPACT_ATOMS: atom_id res chain seq x y z
N MET A 1 21.71 23.40 15.39
CA MET A 1 21.21 22.66 14.21
C MET A 1 19.92 21.95 14.61
N LYS A 2 18.76 22.37 14.10
CA LYS A 2 17.50 21.63 14.33
C LYS A 2 17.57 20.36 13.48
N LYS A 3 17.65 19.18 14.11
CA LYS A 3 17.48 17.91 13.41
C LYS A 3 16.08 17.91 12.81
N LEU A 4 15.97 18.04 11.49
CA LEU A 4 14.80 17.62 10.73
C LEU A 4 14.80 16.09 10.77
N VAL A 5 14.35 15.53 11.89
CA VAL A 5 13.95 14.13 11.90
C VAL A 5 12.58 14.14 11.21
N PRO A 6 12.41 13.47 10.06
CA PRO A 6 11.08 13.27 9.52
C PRO A 6 10.26 12.59 10.61
N ASP A 7 9.04 13.09 10.85
CA ASP A 7 8.14 12.40 11.76
C ASP A 7 8.03 10.93 11.32
N PRO A 8 8.08 9.98 12.28
CA PRO A 8 7.91 8.58 11.93
C PRO A 8 6.56 8.40 11.21
N PRO A 9 6.49 7.53 10.19
CA PRO A 9 5.24 7.27 9.50
C PRO A 9 4.19 6.84 10.52
N ARG A 10 3.15 7.67 10.68
CA ARG A 10 2.01 7.35 11.54
C ARG A 10 1.11 6.42 10.73
N PHE A 11 1.24 5.12 10.98
CA PHE A 11 0.27 4.15 10.50
C PHE A 11 -1.05 4.42 11.23
N ILE A 12 -1.99 5.09 10.56
CA ILE A 12 -3.33 5.30 11.07
C ILE A 12 -4.10 4.00 10.81
N PRO A 13 -4.55 3.27 11.84
CA PRO A 13 -5.36 2.07 11.62
C PRO A 13 -6.61 2.43 10.81
N ALA A 14 -7.03 1.54 9.90
CA ALA A 14 -8.21 1.73 9.06
C ALA A 14 -9.49 2.06 9.86
N ALA A 15 -9.55 1.65 11.13
CA ALA A 15 -10.60 1.97 12.10
C ALA A 15 -10.80 3.47 12.37
N TYR A 16 -9.76 4.29 12.17
CA TYR A 16 -9.82 5.73 12.41
C TYR A 16 -9.98 6.55 11.12
N LEU A 17 -10.08 5.88 9.97
CA LEU A 17 -10.25 6.53 8.68
C LEU A 17 -11.75 6.68 8.39
N THR A 18 -12.13 7.87 7.93
CA THR A 18 -13.43 8.08 7.29
C THR A 18 -13.54 7.25 6.01
N GLN A 19 -14.77 6.98 5.54
CA GLN A 19 -14.97 6.27 4.28
C GLN A 19 -14.22 6.93 3.10
N ALA A 20 -14.25 8.26 3.01
CA ALA A 20 -13.53 9.00 1.98
C ALA A 20 -12.01 8.82 2.06
N GLN A 21 -11.44 8.76 3.28
CA GLN A 21 -10.02 8.46 3.46
C GLN A 21 -9.70 7.01 3.10
N LEU A 22 -10.55 6.05 3.45
CA LEU A 22 -10.37 4.65 3.05
C LEU A 22 -10.40 4.49 1.53
N ASP A 23 -11.31 5.18 0.84
CA ASP A 23 -11.38 5.13 -0.62
C ASP A 23 -10.16 5.80 -1.27
N ALA A 24 -9.63 6.86 -0.68
CA ALA A 24 -8.37 7.47 -1.12
C ALA A 24 -7.17 6.53 -0.92
N GLU A 25 -7.07 5.86 0.23
CA GLU A 25 -6.03 4.87 0.50
C GLU A 25 -6.13 3.67 -0.45
N ARG A 26 -7.34 3.18 -0.73
CA ARG A 26 -7.59 2.10 -1.72
C ARG A 26 -7.09 2.51 -3.11
N ALA A 27 -7.44 3.71 -3.56
CA ALA A 27 -7.00 4.23 -4.85
C ALA A 27 -5.47 4.36 -4.90
N SER A 28 -4.85 4.92 -3.85
CA SER A 28 -3.40 5.08 -3.76
C SER A 28 -2.66 3.73 -3.79
N LEU A 29 -3.14 2.74 -3.02
CA LEU A 29 -2.58 1.39 -3.03
C LEU A 29 -2.72 0.71 -4.39
N ALA A 30 -3.88 0.86 -5.04
CA ALA A 30 -4.12 0.29 -6.36
C ALA A 30 -3.16 0.88 -7.41
N THR A 31 -2.96 2.20 -7.40
CA THR A 31 -1.96 2.85 -8.27
C THR A 31 -0.55 2.33 -8.00
N CYS A 32 -0.14 2.26 -6.73
CA CYS A 32 1.19 1.79 -6.36
C CYS A 32 1.44 0.33 -6.81
N LEU A 33 0.42 -0.54 -6.70
CA LEU A 33 0.49 -1.91 -7.18
C LEU A 33 0.69 -1.98 -8.70
N VAL A 34 -0.06 -1.17 -9.46
CA VAL A 34 0.09 -1.10 -10.93
C VAL A 34 1.49 -0.63 -11.32
N ASP A 35 1.97 0.46 -10.71
CA ASP A 35 3.31 1.00 -10.99
C ASP A 35 4.41 -0.03 -10.72
N LEU A 36 4.29 -0.82 -9.64
CA LEU A 36 5.24 -1.88 -9.31
C LEU A 36 5.18 -3.06 -10.29
N LEU A 37 4.00 -3.42 -10.77
CA LEU A 37 3.83 -4.47 -11.78
C LEU A 37 4.41 -4.05 -13.13
N ASP A 38 4.23 -2.78 -13.52
CA ASP A 38 4.81 -2.21 -14.74
C ASP A 38 6.34 -2.15 -14.65
N LEU A 39 6.88 -1.77 -13.49
CA LEU A 39 8.31 -1.77 -13.23
C LEU A 39 8.87 -3.20 -13.25
N HIS A 40 8.18 -4.15 -12.63
CA HIS A 40 8.54 -5.57 -12.66
C HIS A 40 8.56 -6.13 -14.10
N ALA A 41 7.56 -5.78 -14.92
CA ALA A 41 7.47 -6.22 -16.31
C ALA A 41 8.65 -5.71 -17.15
N SER A 42 9.14 -4.50 -16.83
CA SER A 42 10.26 -3.84 -17.52
C SER A 42 11.64 -4.18 -16.94
N ALA A 43 11.71 -4.88 -15.81
CA ALA A 43 12.96 -5.21 -15.14
C ALA A 43 13.67 -6.42 -15.75
N GLU A 44 15.01 -6.37 -15.82
CA GLU A 44 15.82 -7.52 -16.20
C GLU A 44 15.67 -8.68 -15.20
N PRO A 45 15.75 -9.95 -15.65
CA PRO A 45 15.72 -11.10 -14.77
C PRO A 45 16.82 -11.03 -13.70
N GLY A 46 16.44 -11.23 -12.44
CA GLY A 46 17.37 -11.26 -11.31
C GLY A 46 16.76 -10.76 -10.00
N PRO A 47 17.59 -10.58 -8.96
CA PRO A 47 17.13 -10.32 -7.59
C PRO A 47 16.24 -9.07 -7.45
N ASN A 48 16.48 -8.04 -8.27
CA ASN A 48 15.65 -6.84 -8.28
C ASN A 48 14.24 -7.13 -8.79
N ARG A 49 14.11 -7.93 -9.86
CA ARG A 49 12.82 -8.35 -10.41
C ARG A 49 12.07 -9.24 -9.41
N ASP A 50 12.76 -10.17 -8.77
CA ASP A 50 12.15 -11.01 -7.72
C ASP A 50 11.65 -10.18 -6.53
N THR A 51 12.41 -9.15 -6.14
CA THR A 51 12.02 -8.22 -5.08
C THR A 51 10.78 -7.41 -5.47
N LEU A 52 10.68 -6.95 -6.72
CA LEU A 52 9.50 -6.23 -7.22
C LEU A 52 8.26 -7.15 -7.25
N LEU A 53 8.42 -8.42 -7.61
CA LEU A 53 7.34 -9.41 -7.58
C LEU A 53 6.86 -9.70 -6.15
N LEU A 54 7.79 -9.80 -5.20
CA LEU A 54 7.45 -9.99 -3.79
C LEU A 54 6.71 -8.77 -3.25
N ALA A 55 7.17 -7.56 -3.58
CA ALA A 55 6.54 -6.31 -3.17
C ALA A 55 5.12 -6.17 -3.74
N SER A 56 4.92 -6.50 -5.03
CA SER A 56 3.59 -6.48 -5.64
C SER A 56 2.65 -7.50 -5.02
N THR A 57 3.14 -8.69 -4.66
CA THR A 57 2.35 -9.69 -3.93
C THR A 57 1.88 -9.16 -2.57
N TYR A 58 2.79 -8.56 -1.80
CA TYR A 58 2.45 -7.97 -0.50
C TYR A 58 1.42 -6.83 -0.64
N LEU A 59 1.58 -5.94 -1.63
CA LEU A 59 0.61 -4.88 -1.88
C LEU A 59 -0.75 -5.42 -2.34
N ALA A 60 -0.78 -6.49 -3.13
CA ALA A 60 -2.03 -7.13 -3.53
C ALA A 60 -2.79 -7.70 -2.32
N GLU A 61 -2.08 -8.30 -1.36
CA GLU A 61 -2.68 -8.76 -0.09
C GLU A 61 -3.26 -7.60 0.73
N LEU A 62 -2.53 -6.48 0.82
CA LEU A 62 -3.01 -5.27 1.50
C LEU A 62 -4.24 -4.67 0.80
N CYS A 63 -4.22 -4.53 -0.52
CA CYS A 63 -5.38 -4.11 -1.31
C CYS A 63 -6.59 -5.01 -1.03
N SER A 64 -6.37 -6.32 -1.00
CA SER A 64 -7.40 -7.32 -0.73
C SER A 64 -8.00 -7.16 0.67
N ALA A 65 -7.16 -6.95 1.68
CA ALA A 65 -7.61 -6.69 3.06
C ALA A 65 -8.40 -5.38 3.17
N LEU A 66 -7.90 -4.30 2.57
CA LEU A 66 -8.53 -2.97 2.62
C LEU A 66 -9.87 -2.93 1.86
N ASN A 67 -10.00 -3.69 0.77
CA ASN A 67 -11.26 -3.80 0.02
C ASN A 67 -12.32 -4.61 0.78
N ARG A 68 -11.93 -5.59 1.59
CA ARG A 68 -12.85 -6.32 2.47
C ARG A 68 -13.24 -5.54 3.72
N TYR A 69 -12.45 -4.55 4.12
CA TYR A 69 -12.73 -3.76 5.30
C TYR A 69 -13.98 -2.89 5.11
N GLN A 70 -14.95 -3.04 6.01
CA GLN A 70 -16.10 -2.14 6.13
C GLN A 70 -16.02 -1.39 7.46
N PRO A 71 -15.89 -0.06 7.45
CA PRO A 71 -15.87 0.72 8.69
C PRO A 71 -17.23 0.62 9.41
N GLY A 72 -17.18 0.37 10.72
CA GLY A 72 -18.39 0.20 11.56
C GLY A 72 -19.00 -1.20 11.53
N GLY A 73 -18.36 -2.17 10.88
CA GLY A 73 -18.74 -3.58 10.93
C GLY A 73 -18.22 -4.29 12.18
N ASP A 74 -18.58 -3.80 13.37
CA ASP A 74 -18.62 -4.67 14.55
C ASP A 74 -19.98 -5.39 14.56
N SER A 75 -19.95 -6.66 14.97
CA SER A 75 -21.08 -7.60 15.00
C SER A 75 -22.24 -7.17 15.90
#